data_AF-U6CZ82-F1
#
_entry.id   AF-U6CZ82-F1
#
_cell.length_a   1.000
_cell.length_b   1.000
_cell.length_c   1.000
_cell.angle_alpha   90.00
_cell.angle_beta   90.00
_cell.angle_gamma   90.00
#
_symmetry.space_group_name_H-M   'P 1'
#
loop_
_entity.id
_entity.type
_entity.pdbx_description
1 polymer ?
#
loop_
_entity_poly.entity_id
_entity_poly.type
_entity_poly.pdbx_seq_one_letter_code
_entity_poly.pdbx_strand_id
1 'polypeptide(L)'
;AAVPAPIQAPPVILTLPGQSVDRLCVDIKHSQGPMHLLSDPEQGIEVTAQYKTEKDQFSWIKVTFKNPELQVHAFSEHVVVTRNRRNSAYKWKETLFSVIPGLKMTMDKAGLLLLSSPDRVTIGLLPWDGPGEGLRLLLRDTDRFSSRVGGVLGQFYQNVVWGPPAAANDSQRTVTVGDLEYTATRLLKLDYQEGSPGTEISCWSVEL
;
A
#
# COMPACT_ATOMS: atom_id res chain seq x y z
N ALA A 1 -9.79 -1.59 34.76
CA ALA A 1 -8.90 -2.07 33.70
C ALA A 1 -8.96 -1.07 32.55
N ALA A 2 -7.82 -0.64 32.00
CA ALA A 2 -7.81 0.21 30.81
C ALA A 2 -8.31 -0.62 29.62
N VAL A 3 -9.22 -0.06 28.81
CA VAL A 3 -9.66 -0.67 27.56
C VAL A 3 -8.44 -0.71 26.62
N PRO A 4 -8.09 -1.86 26.02
CA PRO A 4 -6.99 -1.92 25.06
C PRO A 4 -7.24 -0.91 23.93
N ALA A 5 -6.20 -0.21 23.50
CA ALA A 5 -6.31 0.65 22.32
C ALA A 5 -6.78 -0.20 21.12
N PRO A 6 -7.70 0.31 20.28
CA PRO A 6 -8.16 -0.42 19.10
C PRO A 6 -6.98 -0.79 18.20
N ILE A 7 -6.98 -2.01 17.67
CA ILE A 7 -5.98 -2.45 16.68
C ILE A 7 -6.14 -1.57 15.44
N GLN A 8 -5.04 -0.96 15.00
CA GLN A 8 -5.04 -0.01 13.90
C GLN A 8 -4.77 -0.68 12.55
N ALA A 9 -5.38 -0.13 11.49
CA ALA A 9 -5.04 -0.46 10.11
C ALA A 9 -3.94 0.51 9.63
N PRO A 10 -2.72 0.02 9.35
CA PRO A 10 -1.62 0.88 8.90
C PRO A 10 -1.93 1.46 7.52
N PRO A 11 -1.32 2.60 7.15
CA PRO A 11 -1.58 3.23 5.85
C PRO A 11 -1.11 2.34 4.68
N VAL A 12 -0.07 1.53 4.92
CA VAL A 12 0.50 0.59 3.95
C VAL A 12 1.00 -0.68 4.65
N ILE A 13 0.77 -1.83 4.02
CA ILE A 13 1.38 -3.13 4.38
C ILE A 13 2.16 -3.63 3.17
N LEU A 14 3.45 -3.92 3.37
CA LEU A 14 4.34 -4.51 2.37
C LEU A 14 4.52 -6.00 2.65
N THR A 15 4.20 -6.82 1.65
CA THR A 15 4.50 -8.25 1.64
C THR A 15 5.84 -8.43 0.95
N LEU A 16 6.92 -8.66 1.71
CA LEU A 16 8.27 -8.73 1.14
C LEU A 16 8.46 -9.99 0.27
N PRO A 17 9.25 -9.93 -0.82
CA PRO A 17 9.47 -11.08 -1.69
C PRO A 17 10.18 -12.22 -0.95
N GLY A 18 9.73 -13.46 -1.17
CA GLY A 18 10.40 -14.66 -0.67
C GLY A 18 10.37 -14.86 0.86
N GLN A 19 9.74 -13.98 1.63
CA GLN A 19 9.63 -14.08 3.09
C GLN A 19 8.15 -14.21 3.48
N SER A 20 7.69 -15.44 3.66
CA SER A 20 6.29 -15.75 3.97
C SER A 20 5.84 -15.32 5.38
N VAL A 21 6.74 -14.79 6.21
CA VAL A 21 6.50 -14.59 7.65
C VAL A 21 6.58 -13.12 8.08
N ASP A 22 7.30 -12.27 7.34
CA ASP A 22 7.61 -10.90 7.78
C ASP A 22 6.90 -9.87 6.90
N ARG A 23 5.66 -9.54 7.29
CA ARG A 23 4.93 -8.38 6.75
C ARG A 23 5.49 -7.11 7.37
N LEU A 24 5.71 -6.09 6.55
CA LEU A 24 6.18 -4.78 6.99
C LEU A 24 5.01 -3.78 7.00
N CYS A 25 4.74 -3.19 8.15
CA CYS A 25 3.76 -2.14 8.32
C CYS A 25 4.50 -0.82 8.31
N VAL A 26 4.12 0.07 7.41
CA VAL A 26 4.86 1.32 7.23
C VAL A 26 4.03 2.44 7.83
N ASP A 27 4.57 3.08 8.86
CA ASP A 27 3.99 4.27 9.47
C ASP A 27 4.74 5.50 8.90
N ILE A 28 4.02 6.51 8.40
CA ILE A 28 4.62 7.69 7.75
C ILE A 28 4.57 8.84 8.75
N LYS A 29 5.72 9.26 9.28
CA LYS A 29 5.81 10.36 10.26
C LYS A 29 6.05 11.70 9.58
N HIS A 30 6.79 11.73 8.47
CA HIS A 30 7.17 12.97 7.81
C HIS A 30 6.83 12.96 6.32
N SER A 31 6.02 13.94 5.89
CA SER A 31 5.70 14.15 4.48
C SER A 31 5.63 15.63 4.17
N GLN A 32 6.48 16.12 3.28
CA GLN A 32 6.43 17.48 2.76
C GLN A 32 5.96 17.46 1.31
N GLY A 33 4.65 17.55 1.10
CA GLY A 33 4.03 17.51 -0.23
C GLY A 33 3.81 16.09 -0.76
N PRO A 34 3.60 15.94 -2.08
CA PRO A 34 3.34 14.65 -2.71
C PRO A 34 4.55 13.72 -2.69
N MET A 35 4.34 12.48 -2.30
CA MET A 35 5.35 11.43 -2.21
C MET A 35 5.29 10.51 -3.44
N HIS A 36 6.45 10.11 -3.95
CA HIS A 36 6.58 9.03 -4.93
C HIS A 36 6.71 7.69 -4.21
N LEU A 37 5.58 7.03 -4.00
CA LEU A 37 5.50 5.80 -3.23
C LEU A 37 6.13 4.62 -3.97
N LEU A 38 5.77 4.45 -5.25
CA LEU A 38 6.26 3.37 -6.10
C LEU A 38 6.57 3.90 -7.51
N SER A 39 7.63 3.39 -8.11
CA SER A 39 7.96 3.56 -9.52
C SER A 39 8.57 2.28 -10.06
N ASP A 40 7.89 1.61 -10.97
CA ASP A 40 8.41 0.47 -11.70
C ASP A 40 8.42 0.80 -13.20
N PRO A 41 9.55 1.28 -13.73
CA PRO A 41 9.63 1.72 -15.12
C PRO A 41 9.53 0.55 -16.12
N GLU A 42 9.90 -0.68 -15.73
CA GLU A 42 9.76 -1.86 -16.60
C GLU A 42 8.30 -2.23 -16.79
N GLN A 43 7.51 -2.11 -15.73
CA GLN A 43 6.07 -2.39 -15.77
C GLN A 43 5.23 -1.17 -16.16
N GLY A 44 5.87 0.00 -16.24
CA GLY A 44 5.21 1.28 -16.51
C GLY A 44 4.23 1.67 -15.42
N ILE A 45 4.55 1.39 -14.14
CA ILE A 45 3.70 1.67 -12.99
C ILE A 45 4.31 2.81 -12.18
N GLU A 46 3.48 3.79 -11.81
CA GLU A 46 3.86 4.85 -10.87
C GLU A 46 2.74 5.08 -9.86
N VAL A 47 3.08 5.13 -8.57
CA VAL A 47 2.15 5.46 -7.49
C VAL A 47 2.65 6.70 -6.76
N THR A 48 1.83 7.73 -6.76
CA THR A 48 2.08 8.97 -6.01
C THR A 48 0.94 9.20 -5.03
N ALA A 49 1.23 9.84 -3.90
CA ALA A 49 0.20 10.12 -2.91
C ALA A 49 0.50 11.39 -2.12
N GLN A 50 -0.54 12.02 -1.57
CA GLN A 50 -0.37 13.07 -0.57
C GLN A 50 -0.78 12.53 0.80
N TYR A 51 0.21 12.38 1.68
CA TYR A 51 -0.01 12.04 3.07
C TYR A 51 -0.25 13.30 3.91
N LYS A 52 -1.16 13.22 4.87
CA LYS A 52 -1.47 14.27 5.84
C LYS A 52 -1.05 13.78 7.22
N THR A 53 0.16 14.14 7.65
CA THR A 53 0.73 13.73 8.95
C THR A 53 -0.19 14.06 10.12
N GLU A 54 -0.83 15.24 10.11
CA GLU A 54 -1.77 15.67 11.17
C GLU A 54 -2.97 14.74 11.34
N LYS A 55 -3.32 13.99 10.29
CA LYS A 55 -4.47 13.09 10.24
C LYS A 55 -4.06 11.62 10.09
N ASP A 56 -2.76 11.33 10.06
CA ASP A 56 -2.22 9.97 9.90
C ASP A 56 -2.79 9.21 8.68
N GLN A 57 -3.08 9.91 7.58
CA GLN A 57 -3.79 9.34 6.43
C GLN A 57 -3.35 9.86 5.07
N PHE A 58 -3.54 9.05 4.03
CA PHE A 58 -3.51 9.53 2.65
C PHE A 58 -4.79 10.31 2.33
N SER A 59 -4.60 11.51 1.79
CA SER A 59 -5.69 12.36 1.30
C SER A 59 -6.07 12.07 -0.14
N TRP A 60 -5.08 11.67 -0.95
CA TRP A 60 -5.29 11.12 -2.28
C TRP A 60 -4.15 10.17 -2.62
N ILE A 61 -4.46 9.18 -3.45
CA ILE A 61 -3.49 8.25 -4.04
C ILE A 61 -3.76 8.22 -5.54
N LYS A 62 -2.69 8.32 -6.33
CA LYS A 62 -2.75 8.32 -7.79
C LYS A 62 -1.88 7.21 -8.34
N VAL A 63 -2.51 6.28 -9.02
CA VAL A 63 -1.87 5.15 -9.70
C VAL A 63 -1.87 5.44 -11.20
N THR A 64 -0.72 5.35 -11.84
CA THR A 64 -0.56 5.56 -13.27
C THR A 64 0.04 4.30 -13.90
N PHE A 65 -0.62 3.81 -14.95
CA PHE A 65 -0.10 2.80 -15.86
C PHE A 65 0.22 3.49 -17.19
N LYS A 66 1.45 3.27 -17.69
CA LYS A 66 1.87 3.76 -19.02
C LYS A 66 1.28 2.89 -20.13
N ASN A 67 1.20 1.57 -19.90
CA ASN A 67 0.69 0.59 -20.86
C ASN A 67 -0.21 -0.43 -20.14
N PRO A 68 -1.54 -0.39 -20.28
CA PRO A 68 -2.32 0.60 -21.05
C PRO A 68 -2.23 2.01 -20.42
N GLU A 69 -2.49 3.07 -21.21
CA GLU A 69 -2.56 4.46 -20.71
C GLU A 69 -3.80 4.61 -19.80
N LEU A 70 -3.57 4.51 -18.49
CA LEU A 70 -4.60 4.58 -17.46
C LEU A 70 -4.07 5.35 -16.25
N GLN A 71 -4.86 6.28 -15.74
CA GLN A 71 -4.64 6.91 -14.45
C GLN A 71 -5.85 6.70 -13.56
N VAL A 72 -5.61 6.33 -12.31
CA VAL A 72 -6.63 6.16 -11.27
C VAL A 72 -6.25 7.11 -10.14
N HIS A 73 -7.08 8.12 -9.90
CA HIS A 73 -6.90 9.10 -8.85
C HIS A 73 -7.98 8.89 -7.79
N ALA A 74 -7.60 8.32 -6.66
CA ALA A 74 -8.47 8.03 -5.54
C ALA A 74 -8.43 9.17 -4.52
N PHE A 75 -9.61 9.60 -4.09
CA PHE A 75 -9.87 10.50 -2.97
C PHE A 75 -10.70 9.76 -1.93
N SER A 76 -10.82 10.29 -0.71
CA SER A 76 -11.65 9.66 0.33
C SER A 76 -13.12 9.49 -0.10
N GLU A 77 -13.65 10.39 -0.94
CA GLU A 77 -15.07 10.42 -1.31
C GLU A 77 -15.38 9.68 -2.61
N HIS A 78 -14.42 9.61 -3.54
CA HIS A 78 -14.63 9.06 -4.88
C HIS A 78 -13.32 8.69 -5.58
N VAL A 79 -13.43 7.99 -6.71
CA VAL A 79 -12.32 7.65 -7.60
C VAL A 79 -12.55 8.27 -8.96
N VAL A 80 -11.53 8.92 -9.51
CA VAL A 80 -11.52 9.39 -10.89
C VAL A 80 -10.60 8.50 -11.71
N VAL A 81 -11.14 7.89 -12.76
CA VAL A 81 -10.38 7.09 -13.72
C VAL A 81 -10.26 7.88 -15.02
N THR A 82 -9.02 8.11 -15.45
CA THR A 82 -8.69 8.74 -16.73
C THR A 82 -8.11 7.69 -17.66
N ARG A 83 -8.77 7.46 -18.79
CA ARG A 83 -8.33 6.51 -19.83
C ARG A 83 -8.43 7.18 -21.19
N ASN A 84 -7.35 7.15 -21.98
CA ASN A 84 -7.32 7.75 -23.32
C ASN A 84 -7.90 9.18 -23.33
N ARG A 85 -7.51 10.01 -22.33
CA ARG A 85 -7.98 11.39 -22.11
C ARG A 85 -9.47 11.56 -21.76
N ARG A 86 -10.20 10.49 -21.47
CA ARG A 86 -11.57 10.53 -20.96
C ARG A 86 -11.60 10.25 -19.48
N ASN A 87 -12.36 11.05 -18.73
CA ASN A 87 -12.50 10.92 -17.29
C ASN A 87 -13.84 10.26 -16.94
N SER A 88 -13.83 9.40 -15.93
CA SER A 88 -15.03 8.80 -15.35
C SER A 88 -14.86 8.80 -13.84
N ALA A 89 -15.87 9.31 -13.13
CA ALA A 89 -15.87 9.33 -11.67
C ALA A 89 -16.76 8.20 -11.14
N TYR A 90 -16.29 7.52 -10.11
CA TYR A 90 -16.97 6.41 -9.45
C TYR A 90 -17.07 6.70 -7.97
N LYS A 91 -18.21 6.38 -7.35
CA LYS A 91 -18.33 6.41 -5.89
C LYS A 91 -17.76 5.13 -5.32
N TRP A 92 -17.24 5.22 -4.10
CA TRP A 92 -16.84 4.03 -3.35
C TRP A 92 -18.04 3.13 -3.03
N LYS A 93 -17.75 1.85 -2.76
CA LYS A 93 -18.76 0.83 -2.39
C LYS A 93 -19.78 0.54 -3.51
N GLU A 94 -19.54 1.03 -4.72
CA GLU A 94 -20.21 0.59 -5.94
C GLU A 94 -19.43 -0.56 -6.60
N THR A 95 -20.13 -1.46 -7.29
CA THR A 95 -19.46 -2.52 -8.04
C THR A 95 -18.95 -1.99 -9.37
N LEU A 96 -17.64 -2.08 -9.58
CA LEU A 96 -16.99 -1.74 -10.84
C LEU A 96 -16.33 -2.99 -11.40
N PHE A 97 -16.50 -3.22 -12.69
CA PHE A 97 -15.76 -4.25 -13.42
C PHE A 97 -15.38 -3.71 -14.79
N SER A 98 -14.09 -3.56 -15.03
CA SER A 98 -13.57 -3.07 -16.29
C SER A 98 -12.35 -3.90 -16.69
N VAL A 99 -12.45 -4.55 -17.85
CA VAL A 99 -11.35 -5.31 -18.45
C VAL A 99 -10.73 -4.45 -19.53
N ILE A 100 -9.48 -4.11 -19.32
CA ILE A 100 -8.64 -3.36 -20.25
C ILE A 100 -7.57 -4.35 -20.73
N PRO A 101 -7.11 -4.30 -22.00
CA PRO A 101 -6.02 -5.16 -22.43
C PRO A 101 -4.82 -5.06 -21.47
N GLY A 102 -4.44 -6.19 -20.86
CA GLY A 102 -3.35 -6.28 -19.90
C GLY A 102 -3.64 -5.77 -18.48
N LEU A 103 -4.85 -5.27 -18.18
CA LEU A 103 -5.20 -4.76 -16.86
C LEU A 103 -6.68 -4.94 -16.53
N LYS A 104 -6.98 -5.49 -15.36
CA LYS A 104 -8.32 -5.64 -14.82
C LYS A 104 -8.51 -4.69 -13.64
N MET A 105 -9.58 -3.89 -13.72
CA MET A 105 -9.98 -2.98 -12.65
C MET A 105 -11.31 -3.45 -12.06
N THR A 106 -11.33 -3.73 -10.76
CA THR A 106 -12.54 -4.18 -10.05
C THR A 106 -12.72 -3.46 -8.74
N MET A 107 -13.95 -3.06 -8.42
CA MET A 107 -14.32 -2.55 -7.10
C MET A 107 -15.46 -3.38 -6.56
N ASP A 108 -15.35 -3.82 -5.30
CA ASP A 108 -16.41 -4.55 -4.61
C ASP A 108 -17.34 -3.62 -3.80
N LYS A 109 -18.36 -4.21 -3.17
CA LYS A 109 -19.31 -3.47 -2.32
C LYS A 109 -18.70 -2.96 -1.01
N ALA A 110 -17.54 -3.47 -0.61
CA ALA A 110 -16.79 -2.94 0.52
C ALA A 110 -15.95 -1.70 0.11
N GLY A 111 -15.79 -1.46 -1.18
CA GLY A 111 -15.03 -0.34 -1.75
C GLY A 111 -13.57 -0.69 -2.04
N LEU A 112 -13.18 -1.97 -1.96
CA LEU A 112 -11.83 -2.39 -2.32
C LEU A 112 -11.69 -2.35 -3.85
N LEU A 113 -10.93 -1.36 -4.34
CA LEU A 113 -10.58 -1.22 -5.75
C LEU A 113 -9.25 -1.92 -6.02
N LEU A 114 -9.25 -2.91 -6.91
CA LEU A 114 -8.07 -3.64 -7.34
C LEU A 114 -7.73 -3.33 -8.80
N LEU A 115 -6.46 -3.03 -9.04
CA LEU A 115 -5.83 -2.85 -10.35
C LEU A 115 -4.86 -4.01 -10.54
N SER A 116 -5.30 -5.06 -11.23
CA SER A 116 -4.62 -6.35 -11.33
C SER A 116 -4.21 -6.67 -12.76
N SER A 117 -3.07 -7.35 -12.90
CA SER A 117 -2.56 -7.85 -14.17
C SER A 117 -1.94 -9.24 -13.94
N PRO A 118 -1.98 -10.16 -14.92
CA PRO A 118 -1.36 -11.48 -14.77
C PRO A 118 0.15 -11.42 -14.48
N ASP A 119 0.84 -10.39 -15.00
CA ASP A 119 2.30 -10.33 -15.03
C ASP A 119 2.87 -9.14 -14.23
N ARG A 120 2.05 -8.48 -13.40
CA ARG A 120 2.46 -7.30 -12.61
C ARG A 120 1.93 -7.39 -11.19
N VAL A 121 2.49 -6.55 -10.33
CA VAL A 121 1.93 -6.30 -9.00
C VAL A 121 0.46 -5.87 -9.11
N THR A 122 -0.37 -6.36 -8.18
CA THR A 122 -1.73 -5.87 -8.02
C THR A 122 -1.75 -4.71 -7.04
N ILE A 123 -2.28 -3.56 -7.48
CA ILE A 123 -2.42 -2.37 -6.63
C ILE A 123 -3.87 -2.28 -6.16
N GLY A 124 -4.07 -2.30 -4.84
CA GLY A 124 -5.34 -2.11 -4.18
C GLY A 124 -5.46 -0.72 -3.54
N LEU A 125 -6.65 -0.14 -3.63
CA LEU A 125 -7.02 1.12 -2.98
C LEU A 125 -8.29 0.88 -2.17
N LEU A 126 -8.32 1.36 -0.93
CA LEU A 126 -9.46 1.18 -0.03
C LEU A 126 -9.74 2.49 0.73
N PRO A 127 -10.98 3.01 0.72
CA PRO A 127 -11.42 4.01 1.67
C PRO A 127 -11.65 3.34 3.03
N TRP A 128 -10.96 3.84 4.05
CA TRP A 128 -11.05 3.32 5.42
C TRP A 128 -11.88 4.27 6.28
N ASP A 129 -12.94 3.75 6.90
CA ASP A 129 -13.88 4.47 7.78
C ASP A 129 -13.74 4.10 9.26
N GLY A 130 -12.72 3.31 9.63
CA GLY A 130 -12.39 2.98 11.02
C GLY A 130 -11.42 3.97 11.69
N PRO A 131 -10.84 3.62 12.85
CA PRO A 131 -9.83 4.44 13.51
C PRO A 131 -8.66 4.77 12.57
N GLY A 132 -8.32 6.06 12.46
CA GLY A 132 -7.35 6.55 11.48
C GLY A 132 -7.90 6.62 10.05
N GLU A 133 -9.13 7.11 9.89
CA GLU A 133 -9.87 7.26 8.62
C GLU A 133 -8.98 7.73 7.44
N GLY A 134 -9.26 7.26 6.23
CA GLY A 134 -8.64 7.77 5.00
C GLY A 134 -8.28 6.68 4.00
N LEU A 135 -7.47 7.00 3.00
CA LEU A 135 -7.12 6.01 1.97
C LEU A 135 -6.02 5.06 2.47
N ARG A 136 -6.11 3.80 2.03
CA ARG A 136 -5.09 2.76 2.22
C ARG A 136 -4.55 2.29 0.88
N LEU A 137 -3.24 2.07 0.82
CA LEU A 137 -2.57 1.42 -0.29
C LEU A 137 -2.33 -0.05 0.07
N LEU A 138 -2.80 -0.95 -0.78
CA LEU A 138 -2.63 -2.39 -0.64
C LEU A 138 -1.82 -2.90 -1.82
N LEU A 139 -0.89 -3.82 -1.58
CA LEU A 139 -0.06 -4.41 -2.63
C LEU A 139 -0.15 -5.92 -2.53
N ARG A 140 -0.51 -6.58 -3.64
CA ARG A 140 -0.53 -8.05 -3.77
C ARG A 140 0.33 -8.47 -4.96
N ASP A 141 0.68 -9.75 -5.02
CA ASP A 141 1.55 -10.29 -6.08
C ASP A 141 2.87 -9.52 -6.17
N THR A 142 3.45 -9.15 -5.03
CA THR A 142 4.64 -8.29 -4.92
C THR A 142 5.91 -8.98 -5.40
N ASP A 143 5.90 -10.31 -5.50
CA ASP A 143 6.93 -11.11 -6.19
C ASP A 143 7.03 -10.76 -7.68
N ARG A 144 5.99 -10.13 -8.25
CA ARG A 144 5.99 -9.73 -9.65
C ARG A 144 6.66 -8.41 -9.90
N PHE A 145 7.07 -7.62 -8.91
CA PHE A 145 7.81 -6.38 -9.17
C PHE A 145 9.06 -6.63 -10.01
N SER A 146 9.43 -5.66 -10.85
CA SER A 146 10.70 -5.74 -11.56
C SER A 146 11.89 -5.45 -10.64
N SER A 147 13.08 -5.85 -11.08
CA SER A 147 14.33 -5.48 -10.41
C SER A 147 14.60 -3.97 -10.35
N ARG A 148 13.82 -3.15 -11.09
CA ARG A 148 13.94 -1.69 -11.14
C ARG A 148 12.85 -0.95 -10.35
N VAL A 149 12.05 -1.67 -9.57
CA VAL A 149 11.07 -1.04 -8.67
C VAL A 149 11.76 -0.11 -7.68
N GLY A 150 11.27 1.12 -7.54
CA GLY A 150 11.84 2.14 -6.66
C GLY A 150 10.76 3.06 -6.09
N GLY A 151 11.20 4.19 -5.55
CA GLY A 151 10.34 5.06 -4.72
C GLY A 151 10.41 4.68 -3.25
N VAL A 152 9.70 5.46 -2.41
CA VAL A 152 9.78 5.39 -0.95
C VAL A 152 9.46 3.98 -0.43
N LEU A 153 8.50 3.29 -1.04
CA LEU A 153 8.12 1.93 -0.70
C LEU A 153 8.81 0.90 -1.62
N GLY A 154 9.13 1.27 -2.86
CA GLY A 154 9.69 0.35 -3.85
C GLY A 154 11.06 -0.19 -3.46
N GLN A 155 11.86 0.60 -2.77
CA GLN A 155 13.17 0.19 -2.25
C GLN A 155 13.13 -1.08 -1.37
N PHE A 156 12.01 -1.32 -0.67
CA PHE A 156 11.82 -2.51 0.17
C PHE A 156 11.67 -3.81 -0.66
N TYR A 157 11.62 -3.73 -1.99
CA TYR A 157 11.52 -4.91 -2.86
C TYR A 157 12.83 -5.23 -3.58
N GLN A 158 13.90 -4.43 -3.41
CA GLN A 158 15.17 -4.66 -4.09
C GLN A 158 16.15 -5.50 -3.28
N ASN A 159 16.46 -5.12 -2.03
CA ASN A 159 17.42 -5.84 -1.17
C ASN A 159 17.21 -5.47 0.30
N VAL A 160 16.29 -6.16 0.98
CA VAL A 160 16.04 -5.96 2.41
C VAL A 160 16.86 -6.95 3.23
N VAL A 161 17.62 -6.44 4.19
CA VAL A 161 18.42 -7.25 5.11
C VAL A 161 17.90 -7.06 6.54
N TRP A 162 17.55 -8.17 7.18
CA TRP A 162 17.15 -8.17 8.59
C TRP A 162 18.36 -8.39 9.48
N GLY A 163 18.53 -7.50 10.44
CA GLY A 163 19.48 -7.66 11.53
C GLY A 163 19.01 -8.72 12.55
N PRO A 164 19.89 -9.10 13.50
CA PRO A 164 19.52 -9.99 14.58
C PRO A 164 18.46 -9.37 15.50
N PRO A 165 17.72 -10.20 16.26
CA PRO A 165 16.84 -9.74 17.34
C PRO A 165 17.57 -8.79 18.30
N ALA A 166 17.07 -7.57 18.46
CA ALA A 166 17.61 -6.58 19.40
C ALA A 166 17.05 -6.77 20.82
N ALA A 167 15.88 -7.40 20.94
CA ALA A 167 15.22 -7.69 22.21
C ALA A 167 15.08 -9.21 22.42
N ALA A 168 15.15 -9.66 23.69
CA ALA A 168 15.09 -11.08 24.04
C ALA A 168 13.77 -11.78 23.65
N ASN A 169 12.70 -10.99 23.52
CA ASN A 169 11.37 -11.44 23.09
C ASN A 169 11.16 -11.33 21.57
N ASP A 170 12.21 -10.99 20.80
CA ASP A 170 12.14 -10.81 19.36
C ASP A 170 11.09 -9.79 18.91
N SER A 171 10.84 -8.76 19.74
CA SER A 171 9.87 -7.70 19.40
C SER A 171 10.50 -6.53 18.65
N GLN A 172 11.83 -6.49 18.51
CA GLN A 172 12.53 -5.39 17.87
C GLN A 172 13.73 -5.93 17.08
N ARG A 173 13.92 -5.42 15.86
CA ARG A 173 15.02 -5.74 14.95
C ARG A 173 15.42 -4.51 14.14
N THR A 174 16.62 -4.55 13.60
CA THR A 174 17.05 -3.61 12.57
C THR A 174 16.67 -4.13 11.19
N VAL A 175 16.23 -3.25 10.30
CA VAL A 175 16.01 -3.51 8.88
C VAL A 175 16.85 -2.56 8.07
N THR A 176 17.69 -3.09 7.20
CA THR A 176 18.50 -2.29 6.27
C THR A 176 17.91 -2.38 4.86
N VAL A 177 17.74 -1.23 4.23
CA VAL A 177 17.23 -1.09 2.86
C VAL A 177 18.14 -0.15 2.09
N GLY A 178 18.95 -0.71 1.18
CA GLY A 178 20.06 0.04 0.60
C GLY A 178 21.02 0.50 1.69
N ASP A 179 21.26 1.81 1.77
CA ASP A 179 22.13 2.44 2.78
C ASP A 179 21.35 2.97 4.00
N LEU A 180 20.02 2.78 4.04
CA LEU A 180 19.17 3.27 5.12
C LEU A 180 18.91 2.16 6.14
N GLU A 181 18.97 2.53 7.42
CA GLU A 181 18.71 1.65 8.54
C GLU A 181 17.44 2.08 9.28
N TYR A 182 16.53 1.14 9.49
CA TYR A 182 15.26 1.35 10.17
C TYR A 182 15.17 0.46 11.41
N THR A 183 14.56 1.00 12.47
CA THR A 183 14.13 0.20 13.61
C THR A 183 12.76 -0.40 13.30
N ALA A 184 12.68 -1.73 13.26
CA ALA A 184 11.44 -2.47 13.09
C ALA A 184 10.94 -3.00 14.44
N THR A 185 9.68 -2.73 14.77
CA THR A 185 9.04 -3.19 16.02
C THR A 185 7.83 -4.06 15.69
N ARG A 186 7.74 -5.24 16.31
CA ARG A 186 6.64 -6.17 16.07
C ARG A 186 5.36 -5.74 16.78
N LEU A 187 4.31 -5.47 16.02
CA LEU A 187 3.01 -5.01 16.52
C LEU A 187 1.86 -5.83 15.91
N LEU A 188 0.70 -5.84 16.59
CA LEU A 188 -0.55 -6.33 16.01
C LEU A 188 -1.23 -5.21 15.21
N LYS A 189 -1.63 -5.52 13.98
CA LYS A 189 -2.27 -4.59 13.04
C LYS A 189 -3.39 -5.30 12.28
N LEU A 190 -4.30 -4.54 11.67
CA LEU A 190 -5.34 -5.09 10.79
C LEU A 190 -4.90 -5.03 9.32
N ASP A 191 -5.06 -6.15 8.63
CA ASP A 191 -4.82 -6.29 7.19
C ASP A 191 -6.13 -6.39 6.42
N TYR A 192 -6.31 -5.49 5.44
CA TYR A 192 -7.46 -5.44 4.55
C TYR A 192 -7.12 -5.85 3.12
N GLN A 193 -5.95 -6.46 2.89
CA GLN A 193 -5.57 -6.95 1.56
C GLN A 193 -6.71 -7.78 0.97
N GLU A 194 -7.31 -8.73 1.70
CA GLU A 194 -8.43 -9.58 1.26
C GLU A 194 -9.84 -8.98 1.45
N GLY A 195 -9.93 -7.71 1.87
CA GLY A 195 -11.20 -7.03 2.11
C GLY A 195 -11.73 -7.13 3.54
N SER A 196 -12.96 -6.66 3.74
CA SER A 196 -13.65 -6.63 5.05
C SER A 196 -14.10 -8.04 5.49
N PRO A 197 -14.00 -8.43 6.78
CA PRO A 197 -13.76 -7.61 7.98
C PRO A 197 -12.28 -7.33 8.33
N GLY A 198 -11.34 -7.56 7.41
CA GLY A 198 -9.91 -7.49 7.71
C GLY A 198 -9.45 -8.66 8.59
N THR A 199 -8.15 -8.89 8.64
CA THR A 199 -7.54 -9.97 9.42
C THR A 199 -6.49 -9.40 10.37
N GLU A 200 -6.48 -9.83 11.62
CA GLU A 200 -5.40 -9.48 12.56
C GLU A 200 -4.10 -10.15 12.15
N ILE A 201 -3.04 -9.36 12.08
CA ILE A 201 -1.71 -9.81 11.67
C ILE A 201 -0.67 -9.33 12.67
N SER A 202 0.36 -10.15 12.86
CA SER A 202 1.60 -9.71 13.48
C SER A 202 2.50 -9.13 12.38
N CYS A 203 2.93 -7.90 12.57
CA CYS A 203 3.60 -7.12 11.53
C CYS A 203 4.79 -6.37 12.12
N TRP A 204 5.87 -6.24 11.34
CA TRP A 204 7.00 -5.40 11.70
C TRP A 204 6.71 -3.94 11.30
N SER A 205 6.48 -3.06 12.27
CA SER A 205 6.28 -1.63 12.04
C SER A 205 7.62 -0.93 11.84
N VAL A 206 7.75 -0.16 10.76
CA VAL A 206 8.85 0.79 10.53
C VAL A 206 8.28 2.19 10.33
N GLU A 207 9.03 3.20 10.77
CA GLU A 207 8.66 4.60 10.60
C GLU A 207 9.49 5.24 9.47
N LEU A 208 8.82 5.97 8.58
CA LEU A 208 9.41 6.76 7.50
C LEU A 208 9.30 8.28 7.76
#